data_AF-A0A498LBL2-F1
#
_entry.id   AF-A0A498LBL2-F1
#
_cell.length_a   1.000
_cell.length_b   1.000
_cell.length_c   1.000
_cell.angle_alpha   90.00
_cell.angle_beta   90.00
_cell.angle_gamma   90.00
#
_symmetry.space_group_name_H-M   'P 1'
#
loop_
_entity.id
_entity.type
_entity.pdbx_description
1 polymer ?
#
loop_
_entity_poly.entity_id
_entity_poly.type
_entity_poly.pdbx_seq_one_letter_code
_entity_poly.pdbx_strand_id
1 'polypeptide(L)'
;MTIPIVTVIRTDEMRTTLSRAVTVAYYLPTPHQSDPPRPYDPEIVVEQWPAAIVYTRAFTGATNELTIIHEISSLAEALDCPAVCVSDSFIVAGYTNPAAANRQNEIWFLERP
;
A
#
# COMPACT_ATOMS: atom_id res chain seq x y z
N MET A 1 1.42 18.56 2.06
CA MET A 1 0.99 17.14 2.11
C MET A 1 1.20 16.53 0.75
N THR A 2 1.67 15.28 0.73
CA THR A 2 1.95 14.51 -0.48
C THR A 2 0.88 13.45 -0.70
N ILE A 3 0.76 13.01 -1.95
CA ILE A 3 -0.07 11.87 -2.35
C ILE A 3 0.80 10.91 -3.17
N PRO A 4 0.46 9.61 -3.23
CA PRO A 4 -0.59 8.95 -2.45
C PRO A 4 -0.23 8.79 -0.97
N ILE A 5 -1.25 8.60 -0.14
CA ILE A 5 -1.07 8.03 1.20
C ILE A 5 -1.03 6.51 1.01
N VAL A 6 0.01 5.86 1.49
CA VAL A 6 0.16 4.41 1.33
C VAL A 6 -0.14 3.70 2.65
N THR A 7 -0.94 2.64 2.58
CA THR A 7 -1.23 1.77 3.71
C THR A 7 -0.67 0.39 3.39
N VAL A 8 0.37 -0.01 4.11
CA VAL A 8 0.93 -1.35 4.05
C VAL A 8 0.04 -2.27 4.88
N ILE A 9 -0.48 -3.29 4.21
CA ILE A 9 -1.33 -4.31 4.80
C ILE A 9 -0.67 -5.67 4.68
N ARG A 10 -1.07 -6.60 5.54
CA ARG A 10 -0.65 -7.99 5.48
C ARG A 10 -1.85 -8.92 5.48
N THR A 11 -1.76 -10.03 4.79
CA THR A 11 -2.76 -11.09 4.79
C THR A 11 -2.25 -12.33 5.48
N ASP A 12 -3.16 -13.23 5.86
CA ASP A 12 -2.81 -14.63 6.10
C ASP A 12 -2.28 -15.31 4.82
N GLU A 13 -1.69 -16.50 4.97
CA GLU A 13 -1.16 -17.30 3.85
C GLU A 13 -2.24 -17.61 2.80
N MET A 14 -3.49 -17.71 3.23
CA MET A 14 -4.64 -18.03 2.40
C MET A 14 -5.27 -16.80 1.73
N ARG A 15 -4.80 -15.58 2.05
CA ARG A 15 -5.32 -14.28 1.57
C ARG A 15 -6.80 -14.05 1.84
N THR A 16 -7.32 -14.63 2.92
CA THR A 16 -8.74 -14.56 3.28
C THR A 16 -9.04 -13.50 4.34
N THR A 17 -8.03 -13.09 5.10
CA THR A 17 -8.18 -12.13 6.18
C THR A 17 -7.04 -11.13 6.20
N LEU A 18 -7.35 -9.87 6.55
CA LEU A 18 -6.36 -8.83 6.76
C LEU A 18 -5.87 -8.82 8.20
N SER A 19 -4.55 -8.66 8.38
CA SER A 19 -3.98 -8.33 9.68
C SER A 19 -4.52 -6.98 10.16
N ARG A 20 -4.84 -6.91 11.46
CA ARG A 20 -5.23 -5.64 12.11
C ARG A 20 -4.08 -4.65 12.21
N ALA A 21 -2.85 -5.12 12.22
CA ALA A 21 -1.67 -4.27 12.24
C ALA A 21 -1.41 -3.77 10.82
N VAL A 22 -1.58 -2.46 10.62
CA VAL A 22 -1.33 -1.77 9.35
C VAL A 22 -0.34 -0.63 9.58
N THR A 23 0.47 -0.35 8.57
CA THR A 23 1.40 0.79 8.59
C THR A 23 0.92 1.81 7.58
N VAL A 24 0.69 3.05 8.03
CA VAL A 24 0.37 4.17 7.14
C VAL A 24 1.63 4.99 6.94
N ALA A 25 2.01 5.21 5.69
CA ALA A 25 3.18 6.00 5.34
C ALA A 25 2.84 7.13 4.36
N TYR A 26 3.67 8.17 4.41
CA TYR A 26 3.58 9.34 3.58
C TYR A 26 4.90 9.53 2.85
N TYR A 27 4.83 9.93 1.59
CA TYR A 27 6.04 10.30 0.86
C TYR A 27 6.62 11.61 1.42
N LEU A 28 7.88 11.60 1.85
CA LEU A 28 8.56 12.81 2.29
C LEU A 28 8.93 13.68 1.07
N PRO A 29 8.54 14.96 1.01
CA PRO A 29 8.89 15.83 -0.12
C PRO A 29 10.39 15.93 -0.37
N THR A 30 10.78 16.11 -1.64
CA THR A 30 12.17 16.20 -2.10
C THR A 30 13.07 17.11 -1.25
N PRO A 31 12.64 18.31 -0.81
CA PRO A 31 13.48 19.19 0.02
C PRO A 31 13.90 18.60 1.37
N HIS A 32 13.20 17.58 1.88
CA HIS A 32 13.46 16.96 3.18
C HIS A 32 14.05 15.56 3.06
N GLN A 33 14.21 15.01 1.84
CA GLN A 33 14.70 13.64 1.63
C GLN A 33 16.14 13.44 2.10
N SER A 34 17.01 14.45 1.96
CA SER A 34 18.41 14.37 2.39
C SER A 34 18.60 14.55 3.90
N ASP A 35 17.72 15.31 4.55
CA ASP A 35 17.75 15.62 5.98
C ASP A 35 16.32 15.65 6.53
N PRO A 36 15.74 14.47 6.83
CA PRO A 36 14.36 14.37 7.29
C PRO A 36 14.23 14.96 8.71
N PRO A 37 13.20 15.77 8.97
CA PRO A 37 12.98 16.31 10.31
C PRO A 37 12.71 15.17 11.29
N ARG A 38 13.30 15.25 12.48
CA ARG A 38 13.08 14.25 13.53
C ARG A 38 11.63 14.26 14.00
N PRO A 39 10.90 13.13 13.95
CA PRO A 39 9.57 13.03 14.52
C PRO A 39 9.59 13.22 16.03
N TYR A 40 8.59 13.93 16.56
CA TYR A 40 8.38 14.06 18.01
C TYR A 40 7.66 12.85 18.60
N ASP A 41 6.78 12.24 17.82
CA ASP A 41 6.05 11.04 18.19
C ASP A 41 6.96 9.81 18.03
N PRO A 42 7.19 9.01 19.08
CA PRO A 42 8.05 7.83 19.01
C PRO A 42 7.49 6.71 18.13
N GLU A 43 6.19 6.68 17.82
CA GLU A 43 5.59 5.69 16.91
C GLU A 43 5.81 6.04 15.44
N ILE A 44 6.27 7.27 15.14
CA ILE A 44 6.57 7.71 13.79
C ILE A 44 8.05 7.50 13.50
N VAL A 45 8.33 6.70 12.48
CA VAL A 45 9.68 6.44 11.99
C VAL A 45 9.86 6.97 10.58
N VAL A 46 11.08 7.40 10.25
CA VAL A 46 11.47 7.70 8.88
C VAL A 46 12.05 6.44 8.28
N GLU A 47 11.36 5.89 7.29
CA GLU A 47 11.78 4.66 6.60
C GLU A 47 12.33 4.99 5.21
N GLN A 48 13.45 4.37 4.85
CA GLN A 48 14.01 4.49 3.50
C GLN A 48 13.53 3.32 2.65
N TRP A 49 12.74 3.62 1.61
CA TRP A 49 12.27 2.61 0.67
C TRP A 49 13.27 2.48 -0.49
N PRO A 50 13.82 1.27 -0.73
CA PRO A 50 14.71 1.06 -1.88
C PRO A 50 13.93 1.17 -3.19
N ALA A 51 14.66 1.33 -4.30
CA ALA A 51 14.06 1.20 -5.62
C ALA A 51 13.46 -0.20 -5.77
N ALA A 52 12.19 -0.26 -6.17
CA ALA A 52 11.45 -1.51 -6.31
C ALA A 52 10.56 -1.45 -7.55
N ILE A 53 10.28 -2.62 -8.13
CA ILE A 53 9.24 -2.77 -9.15
C ILE A 53 7.93 -3.06 -8.43
N VAL A 54 6.89 -2.32 -8.82
CA VAL A 54 5.54 -2.49 -8.28
C VAL A 54 4.56 -2.78 -9.40
N TYR A 55 3.72 -3.78 -9.20
CA TYR A 55 2.58 -4.07 -10.06
C TYR A 55 1.35 -3.45 -9.43
N THR A 56 0.63 -2.61 -10.18
CA THR A 56 -0.50 -1.84 -9.66
C THR A 56 -1.79 -2.15 -10.39
N ARG A 57 -2.90 -2.10 -9.66
CA ARG A 57 -4.25 -2.10 -10.22
C ARG A 57 -5.07 -0.99 -9.58
N ALA A 58 -5.62 -0.11 -10.42
CA ALA A 58 -6.50 0.95 -9.97
C ALA A 58 -7.92 0.44 -9.69
N PHE A 59 -8.53 0.97 -8.63
CA PHE A 59 -9.91 0.70 -8.25
C PHE A 59 -10.56 1.91 -7.58
N THR A 60 -11.89 1.94 -7.57
CA THR A 60 -12.67 3.06 -7.02
C THR A 60 -13.55 2.65 -5.87
N GLY A 61 -13.87 3.60 -4.98
CA GLY A 61 -14.81 3.39 -3.89
C GLY A 61 -14.15 3.12 -2.54
N ALA A 62 -14.92 2.58 -1.60
CA ALA A 62 -14.46 2.40 -0.22
C ALA A 62 -13.40 1.28 -0.10
N THR A 63 -12.34 1.55 0.64
CA THR A 63 -11.26 0.60 0.95
C THR A 63 -11.61 -0.18 2.23
N ASN A 64 -12.50 -1.16 2.11
CA ASN A 64 -12.79 -2.12 3.19
C ASN A 64 -12.11 -3.48 2.92
N GLU A 65 -12.11 -4.37 3.90
CA GLU A 65 -11.46 -5.68 3.81
C GLU A 65 -11.91 -6.50 2.60
N LEU A 66 -13.21 -6.57 2.32
CA LEU A 66 -13.76 -7.30 1.19
C LEU A 66 -13.26 -6.74 -0.15
N THR A 67 -13.31 -5.42 -0.31
CA THR A 67 -12.83 -4.75 -1.54
C THR A 67 -11.33 -4.96 -1.72
N ILE A 68 -10.55 -4.83 -0.65
CA ILE A 68 -9.09 -5.01 -0.70
C ILE A 68 -8.73 -6.45 -1.09
N ILE A 69 -9.34 -7.45 -0.46
CA ILE A 69 -9.12 -8.87 -0.80
C ILE A 69 -9.51 -9.15 -2.25
N HIS A 70 -10.63 -8.60 -2.71
CA HIS A 70 -11.06 -8.74 -4.10
C HIS A 70 -10.05 -8.17 -5.10
N GLU A 71 -9.52 -6.97 -4.85
CA GLU A 71 -8.53 -6.35 -5.74
C GLU A 71 -7.18 -7.05 -5.69
N ILE A 72 -6.77 -7.59 -4.53
CA ILE A 72 -5.60 -8.48 -4.42
C ILE A 72 -5.79 -9.70 -5.31
N SER A 73 -6.91 -10.43 -5.17
CA SER A 73 -7.17 -11.61 -5.99
C SER A 73 -7.24 -11.28 -7.48
N SER A 74 -7.87 -10.16 -7.84
CA SER A 74 -7.99 -9.72 -9.23
C SER A 74 -6.64 -9.37 -9.86
N LEU A 75 -5.75 -8.70 -9.12
CA LEU A 75 -4.39 -8.42 -9.59
C LEU A 75 -3.55 -9.70 -9.65
N ALA A 76 -3.68 -10.60 -8.67
CA ALA A 76 -3.00 -11.89 -8.67
C ALA A 76 -3.38 -12.75 -9.89
N GLU A 77 -4.67 -12.82 -10.22
CA GLU A 77 -5.17 -13.49 -11.42
C GLU A 77 -4.64 -12.84 -12.70
N ALA A 78 -4.64 -11.50 -12.77
CA ALA A 78 -4.19 -10.78 -13.96
C ALA A 78 -2.68 -10.92 -14.23
N LEU A 79 -1.87 -11.12 -13.19
CA LEU A 79 -0.43 -11.31 -13.34
C LEU A 79 -0.04 -12.71 -13.81
N ASP A 80 -0.94 -13.70 -13.69
CA ASP A 80 -0.72 -15.11 -14.07
C ASP A 80 0.65 -15.68 -13.60
N CYS A 81 1.18 -15.13 -12.51
CA CYS A 81 2.56 -15.39 -12.07
C CYS A 81 2.57 -15.79 -10.58
N PRO A 82 2.78 -17.09 -10.28
CA PRO A 82 2.78 -17.58 -8.91
C PRO A 82 3.88 -16.95 -8.04
N ALA A 83 5.01 -16.53 -8.65
CA ALA A 83 6.18 -16.00 -7.95
C ALA A 83 5.99 -14.58 -7.39
N VAL A 84 5.23 -13.72 -8.07
CA VAL A 84 4.86 -12.38 -7.57
C VAL A 84 3.77 -12.53 -6.49
N CYS A 85 2.95 -13.56 -6.61
CA CYS A 85 1.91 -13.97 -5.67
C CYS A 85 2.43 -14.76 -4.47
N VAL A 86 3.65 -14.52 -3.97
CA VAL A 86 4.17 -15.11 -2.71
C VAL A 86 4.29 -14.07 -1.59
N SER A 87 3.99 -12.80 -1.87
CA SER A 87 3.95 -11.80 -0.80
C SER A 87 2.71 -11.99 0.08
N ASP A 88 2.93 -11.91 1.38
CA ASP A 88 1.93 -11.71 2.43
C ASP A 88 1.67 -10.22 2.69
N SER A 89 2.43 -9.32 2.03
CA SER A 89 2.34 -7.88 2.21
C SER A 89 1.98 -7.17 0.90
N PHE A 90 1.02 -6.26 1.01
CA PHE A 90 0.46 -5.47 -0.09
C PHE A 90 0.35 -4.00 0.32
N ILE A 91 0.23 -3.11 -0.66
CA ILE A 91 0.06 -1.67 -0.40
C ILE A 91 -1.23 -1.19 -1.02
N VAL A 92 -2.04 -0.47 -0.24
CA VAL A 92 -3.14 0.33 -0.75
C VAL A 92 -2.68 1.78 -0.87
N ALA A 93 -2.64 2.32 -2.08
CA ALA A 93 -2.30 3.72 -2.34
C ALA A 93 -3.58 4.54 -2.56
N GLY A 94 -3.86 5.46 -1.64
CA GLY A 94 -5.02 6.36 -1.70
C GLY A 94 -4.63 7.76 -2.19
N TYR A 95 -5.25 8.20 -3.29
CA TYR A 95 -4.97 9.51 -3.90
C TYR A 95 -5.97 10.60 -3.49
N THR A 96 -7.13 10.18 -2.99
CA THR A 96 -8.23 11.06 -2.61
C THR A 96 -8.43 11.07 -1.10
N ASN A 97 -9.00 12.14 -0.59
CA ASN A 97 -9.39 12.24 0.83
C ASN A 97 -10.28 11.05 1.24
N PRO A 98 -10.04 10.41 2.40
CA PRO A 98 -10.91 9.34 2.92
C PRO A 98 -12.39 9.73 3.02
N ALA A 99 -12.76 11.00 3.20
CA ALA A 99 -14.15 11.42 3.24
C ALA A 99 -14.80 11.59 1.83
N ALA A 100 -14.04 11.46 0.75
CA ALA A 100 -14.56 11.64 -0.60
C ALA A 100 -15.45 10.46 -1.03
N ALA A 101 -16.52 10.76 -1.77
CA ALA A 101 -17.41 9.75 -2.34
C ALA A 101 -16.75 8.97 -3.49
N ASN A 102 -16.04 9.67 -4.37
CA ASN A 102 -15.33 9.07 -5.50
C ASN A 102 -13.85 8.89 -5.15
N ARG A 103 -13.55 7.85 -4.38
CA ARG A 103 -12.18 7.56 -4.01
C ARG A 103 -11.43 6.91 -5.17
N GLN A 104 -10.22 7.39 -5.42
CA GLN A 104 -9.27 6.82 -6.38
C GLN A 104 -8.16 6.14 -5.60
N ASN A 105 -8.04 4.83 -5.79
CA ASN A 105 -7.07 4.01 -5.06
C ASN A 105 -6.38 3.05 -6.02
N GLU A 106 -5.25 2.54 -5.59
CA GLU A 106 -4.54 1.45 -6.24
C GLU A 106 -4.15 0.38 -5.22
N ILE A 107 -4.12 -0.88 -5.65
CA ILE A 107 -3.50 -1.97 -4.91
C ILE A 107 -2.15 -2.28 -5.57
N TRP A 108 -1.08 -2.34 -4.79
CA TRP A 108 0.28 -2.61 -5.28
C TRP A 108 0.84 -3.90 -4.72
N PHE A 109 1.48 -4.67 -5.60
CA PHE A 109 2.31 -5.83 -5.27
C PHE A 109 3.76 -5.43 -5.49
N LEU A 110 4.60 -5.56 -4.46
CA LEU A 110 6.04 -5.36 -4.63
C LEU A 110 6.66 -6.63 -5.22
N GLU A 111 7.43 -6.48 -6.28
CA GLU A 111 8.32 -7.53 -6.74
C GLU A 111 9.42 -7.74 -5.69
N ARG A 112 9.59 -8.98 -5.23
CA ARG A 112 10.73 -9.33 -4.39
C ARG A 112 11.98 -9.48 -5.27
N PRO A 113 13.15 -8.95 -4.86
CA PRO A 113 14.41 -9.21 -5.54
C PRO A 113 14.81 -10.68 -5.47
#